data_AF-A0A392U858-F1
#
_entry.id   AF-A0A392U858-F1
#
_cell.length_a   1.000
_cell.length_b   1.000
_cell.length_c   1.000
_cell.angle_alpha   90.00
_cell.angle_beta   90.00
_cell.angle_gamma   90.00
#
_symmetry.space_group_name_H-M   'P 1'
#
loop_
_entity.id
_entity.type
_entity.pdbx_description
1 polymer ?
#
loop_
_entity_poly.entity_id
_entity_poly.type
_entity_poly.pdbx_seq_one_letter_code
_entity_poly.pdbx_strand_id
1 'polypeptide(L)' 'MDIEEDDDVPLILGRPFMKTTQMMIDIDDGVMKVRVQDEEVGFNLWEAMKHPKDKG' A
#
# COMPACT_ATOMS: atom_id res chain seq x y z
N MET A 1 24.68 -7.11 5.73
CA MET A 1 24.51 -6.65 4.34
C MET A 1 23.37 -5.70 4.47
N ASP A 2 23.72 -4.44 4.63
CA ASP A 2 22.80 -3.44 5.17
C ASP A 2 22.34 -2.65 3.95
N ILE A 3 21.12 -2.94 3.52
CA ILE A 3 20.44 -2.18 2.48
C ILE A 3 19.79 -1.01 3.19
N GLU A 4 20.17 0.20 2.80
CA GLU A 4 19.48 1.41 3.24
C GLU A 4 18.06 1.42 2.67
N GLU A 5 17.10 1.85 3.49
CA GLU A 5 15.72 2.03 3.05
C GLU A 5 15.69 3.18 2.02
N ASP A 6 15.17 2.89 0.83
CA ASP A 6 15.03 3.84 -0.27
C ASP A 6 13.53 4.04 -0.54
N ASP A 7 13.03 5.21 -0.18
CA ASP A 7 11.62 5.60 -0.36
C ASP A 7 11.23 5.76 -1.84
N ASP A 8 12.20 5.90 -2.75
CA ASP A 8 11.94 5.98 -4.19
C ASP A 8 11.71 4.60 -4.84
N VAL A 9 12.04 3.51 -4.12
CA VAL A 9 11.82 2.14 -4.61
C VAL A 9 10.47 1.61 -4.14
N PRO A 10 9.55 1.26 -5.06
CA PRO A 10 8.22 0.81 -4.67
C PRO A 10 8.25 -0.57 -3.99
N LEU A 11 7.56 -0.69 -2.86
CA LEU A 11 7.34 -1.98 -2.19
C LEU A 11 6.31 -2.82 -2.97
N ILE A 12 6.74 -3.96 -3.51
CA ILE A 12 5.87 -4.88 -4.26
C ILE A 12 5.51 -6.07 -3.39
N LEU A 13 4.26 -6.12 -2.95
CA LEU A 13 3.71 -7.27 -2.23
C LEU A 13 3.18 -8.30 -3.22
N GLY A 14 3.86 -9.43 -3.32
CA GLY A 14 3.44 -10.53 -4.18
C GLY A 14 2.23 -11.29 -3.63
N ARG A 15 1.52 -11.98 -4.51
CA ARG A 15 0.41 -12.90 -4.15
C ARG A 15 0.78 -13.94 -3.07
N PRO A 16 1.97 -14.56 -3.07
CA PRO A 16 2.36 -15.48 -2.00
C PRO A 16 2.39 -14.83 -0.62
N PHE A 17 2.89 -13.59 -0.53
CA PHE A 17 2.94 -12.83 0.72
C PHE A 17 1.52 -12.53 1.21
N MET A 18 0.69 -11.93 0.34
CA MET A 18 -0.71 -11.61 0.63
C MET A 18 -1.50 -12.84 1.09
N LYS A 19 -1.27 -14.01 0.46
CA LYS A 19 -1.95 -15.25 0.84
C LYS A 19 -1.50 -15.76 2.21
N THR A 20 -0.21 -15.66 2.51
CA THR A 20 0.35 -16.11 3.79
C THR A 20 -0.15 -15.26 4.95
N THR A 21 -0.23 -13.94 4.75
CA THR A 21 -0.72 -12.99 5.76
C THR A 21 -2.23 -12.94 5.85
N GLN A 22 -2.95 -13.65 4.98
CA GLN A 22 -4.41 -13.56 4.84
C GLN A 22 -4.87 -12.11 4.63
N MET A 23 -4.08 -11.35 3.86
CA MET A 23 -4.36 -9.95 3.55
C MET A 23 -5.66 -9.84 2.76
N MET A 24 -6.50 -8.88 3.16
CA MET A 24 -7.71 -8.48 2.43
C MET A 24 -7.58 -7.04 1.97
N ILE A 25 -8.02 -6.77 0.75
CA ILE A 25 -8.02 -5.45 0.15
C ILE A 25 -9.45 -5.17 -0.30
N ASP A 26 -10.02 -4.10 0.21
CA ASP A 26 -11.34 -3.58 -0.18
C ASP A 26 -11.19 -2.16 -0.69
N ILE A 27 -11.93 -1.81 -1.74
CA ILE A 27 -11.89 -0.49 -2.36
C ILE A 27 -13.30 0.00 -2.54
N ASP A 28 -13.64 1.08 -1.86
CA ASP A 28 -14.93 1.75 -1.97
C ASP A 28 -14.76 3.27 -1.87
N ASP A 29 -15.52 4.01 -2.68
CA ASP A 29 -15.52 5.48 -2.76
C ASP A 29 -14.13 6.16 -2.70
N GLY A 30 -13.14 5.59 -3.40
CA GLY A 30 -11.77 6.15 -3.46
C GLY A 30 -10.91 5.90 -2.22
N VAL A 31 -11.38 5.10 -1.27
CA VAL A 31 -10.60 4.63 -0.12
C VAL A 31 -10.25 3.15 -0.32
N MET A 32 -8.96 2.84 -0.25
CA MET A 32 -8.46 1.47 -0.21
C MET A 32 -8.21 1.06 1.25
N LYS A 33 -8.92 0.05 1.74
CA LYS A 33 -8.69 -0.56 3.06
C LYS A 33 -7.89 -1.84 2.89
N VAL A 34 -6.79 -1.95 3.62
CA VAL A 34 -5.95 -3.14 3.68
C VAL A 34 -6.04 -3.71 5.09
N ARG A 35 -6.48 -4.96 5.21
CA ARG A 35 -6.58 -5.66 6.49
C ARG A 35 -5.64 -6.86 6.54
N VAL A 36 -4.92 -7.01 7.63
CA VAL A 36 -4.08 -8.18 7.93
C VAL A 36 -4.39 -8.60 9.36
N GLN A 37 -4.92 -9.80 9.55
CA GLN A 37 -5.43 -10.26 10.84
C GLN A 37 -6.47 -9.27 11.41
N ASP A 38 -6.17 -8.63 12.54
CA ASP A 38 -7.01 -7.67 13.25
C ASP A 38 -6.61 -6.19 12.97
N GLU A 39 -5.55 -5.96 12.20
CA GLU A 39 -5.08 -4.62 11.83
C GLU A 39 -5.65 -4.19 10.48
N GLU A 40 -6.14 -2.94 10.41
CA GLU A 40 -6.67 -2.32 9.20
C GLU A 40 -6.02 -0.94 9.00
N VAL A 41 -5.62 -0.66 7.76
CA VAL A 41 -5.14 0.66 7.32
C VAL A 41 -5.93 1.13 6.12
N GLY A 42 -6.34 2.40 6.13
CA GLY A 42 -7.04 3.06 5.04
C GLY A 42 -6.13 4.03 4.27
N PHE A 43 -6.19 3.96 2.94
CA PHE A 43 -5.47 4.85 2.02
C PHE A 43 -6.49 5.63 1.18
N ASN A 44 -6.37 6.95 1.16
CA ASN A 44 -7.09 7.77 0.18
C ASN A 44 -6.37 7.68 -1.16
N LEU A 45 -7.01 7.06 -2.16
CA LEU A 45 -6.40 6.82 -3.47
C LEU A 45 -6.15 8.12 -4.23
N TRP A 46 -6.93 9.19 -3.99
CA TRP A 46 -6.76 10.46 -4.69
C TRP A 46 -5.55 11.23 -4.18
N GLU A 47 -5.17 11.01 -2.92
CA GLU A 47 -3.93 11.52 -2.36
C GLU A 47 -2.74 10.60 -2.70
N ALA A 48 -2.92 9.29 -2.58
CA ALA A 48 -1.85 8.30 -2.78
C ALA A 48 -1.35 8.21 -4.23
N MET A 49 -2.21 8.53 -5.20
CA MET A 49 -1.85 8.51 -6.62
C MET A 49 -1.30 9.85 -7.13
N LYS A 50 -1.21 10.89 -6.29
CA LYS A 50 -0.60 12.17 -6.69
C LYS A 50 0.89 11.96 -6.90
N HIS A 51 1.37 12.21 -8.12
CA HIS A 51 2.80 12.20 -8.35
C HIS A 51 3.44 13.44 -7.72
N PRO A 52 4.69 13.36 -7.25
CA PRO A 52 5.43 14.53 -6.75
C PRO A 52 5.46 15.70 -7.75
N LYS A 53 5.37 15.39 -9.06
CA LYS A 53 5.34 16.36 -10.17
C LYS A 53 3.97 17.03 -10.39
N ASP A 54 2.91 16.53 -9.76
CA ASP A 54 1.56 17.10 -9.86
C ASP A 54 1.32 18.22 -8.83
N LYS A 55 2.27 18.42 -7.91
CA LYS A 55 2.30 19.57 -7.01
C LYS A 55 2.96 20.74 -7.75
N GLY A 56 2.13 21.63 -8.31
CA GLY A 56 2.55 22.87 -8.95
C GLY A 56 3.22 23.86 -8.00
#